data_AF-A0A932EDX4-F1
#
_entry.id   AF-A0A932EDX4-F1
#
_cell.length_a   1.000
_cell.length_b   1.000
_cell.length_c   1.000
_cell.angle_alpha   90.00
_cell.angle_beta   90.00
_cell.angle_gamma   90.00
#
_symmetry.space_group_name_H-M   'P 1'
#
loop_
_entity.id
_entity.type
_entity.pdbx_description
1 polymer ?
#
loop_
_entity_poly.entity_id
_entity_poly.type
_entity_poly.pdbx_seq_one_letter_code
_entity_poly.pdbx_strand_id
1 'polypeptide(L)'
;MKSIKTAIADAKFKDRPKNIAHEFQEYGIYLAESLGDTKRYSLYIKLAKQLDRRLLEETLSFTKGYTSAKSKAKIFMWRLHQLQNNRRP
;
A
#
# COMPACT_ATOMS: atom_id res chain seq x y z
N MET A 1 25.39 14.12 -6.66
CA MET A 1 25.42 13.13 -5.55
C MET A 1 23.98 12.83 -5.14
N LYS A 2 23.62 11.57 -4.83
CA LYS A 2 22.29 11.25 -4.32
C LYS A 2 22.15 11.80 -2.89
N SER A 3 20.97 12.32 -2.54
CA SER A 3 20.68 12.77 -1.17
C SER A 3 20.74 11.59 -0.20
N ILE A 4 21.24 11.83 1.02
CA ILE A 4 21.33 10.84 2.11
C ILE A 4 19.96 10.19 2.37
N LYS A 5 18.88 10.99 2.30
CA LYS A 5 17.50 10.49 2.46
C LYS A 5 17.15 9.43 1.40
N THR A 6 17.57 9.64 0.15
CA THR A 6 17.33 8.72 -0.96
C THR A 6 18.16 7.44 -0.81
N ALA A 7 19.42 7.57 -0.36
CA ALA A 7 20.29 6.42 -0.13
C ALA A 7 19.77 5.49 0.98
N ILE A 8 19.24 6.05 2.08
CA ILE A 8 18.62 5.29 3.16
C ILE A 8 17.37 4.55 2.69
N ALA A 9 16.54 5.20 1.87
CA ALA A 9 15.34 4.58 1.31
C ALA A 9 15.68 3.41 0.36
N ASP A 10 16.68 3.59 -0.51
CA ASP A 10 17.17 2.54 -1.42
C ASP A 10 17.72 1.32 -0.64
N ALA A 11 18.38 1.56 0.51
CA ALA A 11 18.87 0.49 1.38
C ALA A 11 17.75 -0.27 2.09
N LYS A 12 16.70 0.45 2.53
CA LYS A 12 15.56 -0.15 3.25
C LYS A 12 14.64 -0.94 2.32
N PHE A 13 14.39 -0.44 1.11
CA PHE A 13 13.45 -1.00 0.15
C PHE A 13 14.05 -1.03 -1.26
N LYS A 14 14.80 -2.10 -1.56
CA LYS A 14 15.51 -2.27 -2.83
C LYS A 14 14.65 -2.07 -4.08
N ASP A 15 13.41 -2.57 -4.04
CA ASP A 15 12.48 -2.56 -5.18
C ASP A 15 11.51 -1.37 -5.18
N ARG A 16 11.77 -0.34 -4.36
CA ARG A 16 10.91 0.84 -4.27
C ARG A 16 10.87 1.60 -5.61
N PRO A 17 9.68 1.92 -6.15
CA PRO A 17 9.57 2.70 -7.38
C PRO A 17 10.20 4.09 -7.24
N LYS A 18 10.94 4.50 -8.27
CA LYS A 18 11.69 5.77 -8.29
C LYS A 18 10.99 6.88 -9.08
N ASN A 19 10.17 6.51 -10.07
CA ASN A 19 9.48 7.45 -10.95
C ASN A 19 8.07 7.73 -10.42
N ILE A 20 7.98 8.56 -9.38
CA ILE A 20 6.74 8.98 -8.74
C ILE A 20 6.39 10.39 -9.25
N ALA A 21 5.31 10.50 -10.01
CA ALA A 21 4.81 11.75 -10.57
C ALA A 21 3.38 12.10 -10.11
N HIS A 22 2.66 11.12 -9.56
CA HIS A 22 1.26 11.27 -9.15
C HIS A 22 1.05 10.82 -7.70
N GLU A 23 0.09 11.45 -7.02
CA GLU A 23 -0.28 11.14 -5.63
C GLU A 23 -0.64 9.66 -5.45
N PHE A 24 -1.42 9.07 -6.38
CA PHE A 24 -1.81 7.66 -6.29
C PHE A 24 -0.61 6.69 -6.33
N GLN A 25 0.51 7.08 -6.97
CA GLN A 25 1.73 6.28 -6.97
C GLN A 25 2.40 6.33 -5.60
N GLU A 26 2.52 7.53 -5.02
CA GLU A 26 3.05 7.71 -3.68
C GLU A 26 2.20 6.97 -2.64
N TYR A 27 0.88 7.03 -2.79
CA TYR A 27 -0.02 6.30 -1.90
C TYR A 27 0.07 4.78 -2.05
N GLY A 28 0.14 4.27 -3.29
CA GLY A 28 0.34 2.84 -3.52
C GLY A 28 1.64 2.33 -2.88
N ILE A 29 2.70 3.13 -2.92
CA ILE A 29 3.97 2.83 -2.24
C ILE A 29 3.78 2.83 -0.73
N TYR A 30 3.13 3.85 -0.18
CA TYR A 30 2.81 3.93 1.24
C TYR A 30 2.00 2.72 1.73
N LEU A 31 1.02 2.26 0.95
CA LEU A 31 0.24 1.06 1.27
C LEU A 31 1.13 -0.18 1.34
N ALA A 32 1.96 -0.41 0.32
CA ALA A 32 2.85 -1.57 0.28
C ALA A 32 3.85 -1.58 1.45
N GLU A 33 4.46 -0.43 1.76
CA GLU A 33 5.36 -0.28 2.91
C GLU A 33 4.64 -0.49 4.25
N SER A 34 3.44 0.09 4.40
CA SER A 34 2.63 -0.05 5.61
C SER A 34 2.19 -1.50 5.87
N LEU A 35 1.97 -2.27 4.81
CA LEU A 35 1.56 -3.67 4.87
C LEU A 35 2.75 -4.64 4.90
N GLY A 36 3.97 -4.14 4.72
CA GLY A 36 5.19 -4.95 4.64
C GLY A 36 5.27 -5.81 3.36
N ASP A 37 4.54 -5.46 2.31
CA ASP A 37 4.46 -6.21 1.05
C ASP A 37 5.11 -5.44 -0.10
N THR A 38 6.37 -5.08 0.13
CA THR A 38 7.19 -4.24 -0.77
C THR A 38 7.60 -4.95 -2.05
N LYS A 39 7.41 -6.27 -2.16
CA LYS A 39 7.61 -7.01 -3.41
C LYS A 39 6.50 -6.74 -4.44
N ARG A 40 5.37 -6.14 -4.02
CA ARG A 40 4.16 -5.98 -4.83
C ARG A 40 3.72 -4.52 -4.97
N TYR A 41 4.66 -3.57 -5.00
CA TYR A 41 4.35 -2.13 -5.18
C TYR A 41 3.37 -1.87 -6.34
N SER A 42 3.59 -2.48 -7.49
CA SER A 42 2.74 -2.29 -8.68
C SER A 42 1.27 -2.65 -8.43
N LEU A 43 1.00 -3.65 -7.57
CA LEU A 43 -0.37 -4.02 -7.19
C LEU A 43 -1.05 -2.90 -6.42
N TYR A 44 -0.39 -2.38 -5.37
CA TYR A 44 -0.95 -1.33 -4.53
C TYR A 44 -1.08 0.01 -5.26
N ILE A 45 -0.14 0.34 -6.15
CA ILE A 45 -0.25 1.50 -7.05
C ILE A 45 -1.46 1.35 -7.97
N LYS A 46 -1.68 0.16 -8.55
CA LYS A 46 -2.85 -0.11 -9.38
C LYS A 46 -4.15 0.06 -8.58
N LEU A 47 -4.20 -0.46 -7.35
CA LEU A 47 -5.36 -0.28 -6.47
C LEU A 47 -5.60 1.19 -6.16
N ALA A 48 -4.57 1.95 -5.79
CA ALA A 48 -4.67 3.39 -5.53
C ALA A 48 -5.10 4.20 -6.76
N LYS A 49 -4.73 3.77 -7.96
CA LYS A 49 -5.16 4.39 -9.21
C LYS A 49 -6.63 4.11 -9.55
N GLN A 50 -7.13 2.93 -9.17
CA GLN A 50 -8.45 2.43 -9.61
C GLN A 50 -9.55 2.60 -8.57
N LEU A 51 -9.20 2.67 -7.30
CA LEU A 51 -10.16 2.67 -6.19
C LEU A 51 -10.10 3.99 -5.43
N ASP A 52 -11.23 4.32 -4.81
CA ASP A 52 -11.37 5.52 -3.98
C ASP A 52 -10.37 5.50 -2.81
N ARG A 53 -9.68 6.62 -2.60
CA ARG A 53 -8.71 6.83 -1.53
C ARG A 53 -9.29 6.48 -0.15
N ARG A 54 -10.52 6.92 0.13
CA ARG A 54 -11.23 6.70 1.40
C ARG A 54 -11.44 5.21 1.66
N LEU A 55 -11.79 4.43 0.63
CA LEU A 55 -11.97 2.98 0.75
C LEU A 55 -10.65 2.29 1.15
N LEU A 56 -9.54 2.67 0.51
CA LEU A 56 -8.23 2.11 0.81
C LEU A 56 -7.73 2.53 2.20
N GLU A 57 -7.98 3.77 2.61
CA GLU A 57 -7.61 4.26 3.95
C GLU A 57 -8.40 3.56 5.05
N GLU A 58 -9.70 3.37 4.87
CA GLU A 58 -10.56 2.62 5.78
C GLU A 58 -10.04 1.18 5.94
N THR A 59 -9.71 0.54 4.81
CA THR A 59 -9.16 -0.82 4.78
C THR A 59 -7.81 -0.88 5.51
N LEU A 60 -6.93 0.09 5.28
CA LEU A 60 -5.61 0.15 5.92
C LEU A 60 -5.74 0.37 7.43
N SER A 61 -6.60 1.29 7.85
CA SER A 61 -6.88 1.58 9.27
C SER A 61 -7.34 0.31 10.00
N PHE A 62 -8.31 -0.40 9.43
CA PHE A 62 -8.74 -1.70 9.93
C PHE A 62 -7.59 -2.70 10.04
N THR A 63 -6.76 -2.81 9.00
CA THR A 63 -5.63 -3.74 8.98
C THR A 63 -4.58 -3.43 10.04
N LYS A 64 -4.39 -2.16 10.42
CA LYS A 64 -3.44 -1.75 11.47
C LYS A 64 -3.77 -2.34 12.84
N GLY A 65 -5.04 -2.65 13.12
CA GLY A 65 -5.47 -3.33 14.35
C GLY A 65 -4.93 -4.76 14.50
N TYR A 66 -4.49 -5.38 13.40
CA TYR A 66 -3.98 -6.76 13.40
C TYR A 66 -2.46 -6.79 13.60
N THR A 67 -2.02 -6.52 14.83
CA THR A 67 -0.60 -6.41 15.19
C THR A 67 0.14 -7.75 15.12
N SER A 68 -0.51 -8.86 15.50
CA SER A 68 0.05 -10.22 15.52
C SER A 68 -0.13 -11.02 14.22
N ALA A 69 -0.69 -10.41 13.17
CA ALA A 69 -1.00 -11.11 11.94
C ALA A 69 0.26 -11.53 11.17
N LYS A 70 0.27 -12.80 10.73
CA LYS A 70 1.34 -13.36 9.88
C LYS A 70 1.51 -12.60 8.57
N SER A 71 0.43 -12.04 8.01
CA SER A 71 0.48 -11.22 6.80
C SER A 71 -0.61 -10.17 6.80
N LYS A 72 -0.22 -8.92 7.06
CA LYS A 72 -1.12 -7.75 7.01
C LYS A 72 -1.68 -7.53 5.60
N ALA A 73 -0.89 -7.80 4.56
CA ALA A 73 -1.33 -7.74 3.17
C ALA A 73 -2.54 -8.63 2.87
N LYS A 74 -2.58 -9.87 3.39
CA LYS A 74 -3.73 -10.77 3.19
C LYS A 74 -4.99 -10.24 3.87
N ILE A 75 -4.86 -9.70 5.09
CA ILE A 75 -5.97 -9.10 5.83
C ILE A 75 -6.50 -7.87 5.10
N PHE A 76 -5.60 -7.03 4.59
CA PHE A 76 -5.96 -5.87 3.78
C PHE A 76 -6.77 -6.28 2.54
N MET A 77 -6.28 -7.24 1.77
CA MET A 77 -6.97 -7.71 0.56
C MET A 77 -8.33 -8.34 0.89
N TRP A 78 -8.41 -9.13 1.95
CA TRP A 78 -9.68 -9.70 2.42
C TRP A 78 -10.68 -8.61 2.81
N ARG A 79 -10.26 -7.62 3.61
CA ARG A 79 -11.13 -6.52 4.04
C ARG A 79 -11.55 -5.65 2.85
N LEU A 80 -10.65 -5.37 1.92
CA LEU A 80 -10.95 -4.60 0.71
C LEU A 80 -12.05 -5.29 -0.09
N HIS A 81 -11.93 -6.60 -0.30
CA HIS A 81 -12.94 -7.40 -1.01
C HIS A 81 -14.29 -7.39 -0.29
N GLN A 82 -14.31 -7.51 1.05
CA GLN A 82 -15.55 -7.40 1.85
C GLN A 82 -16.24 -6.04 1.65
N LEU A 83 -15.50 -4.95 1.74
CA LEU A 83 -16.04 -3.60 1.57
C LEU A 83 -16.52 -3.33 0.13
N GLN A 84 -15.84 -3.90 -0.87
CA GLN A 84 -16.28 -3.80 -2.27
C GLN A 84 -17.57 -4.58 -2.52
N ASN A 85 -17.72 -5.78 -1.95
CA ASN A 85 -18.93 -6.57 -2.11
C ASN A 85 -20.12 -5.98 -1.34
N ASN A 86 -19.90 -5.44 -0.14
CA ASN A 86 -20.95 -4.80 0.65
C ASN A 86 -21.43 -3.46 0.05
N ARG A 87 -20.68 -2.89 -0.90
CA ARG A 87 -21.07 -1.68 -1.64
C ARG A 87 -21.77 -1.98 -2.97
N ARG A 88 -21.91 -3.27 -3.35
CA ARG A 88 -22.76 -3.65 -4.48
C ARG A 88 -24.21 -3.66 -4.02
N PRO A 89 -25.13 -2.98 -4.73
CA PRO A 89 -26.55 -2.95 -4.39
C PRO A 89 -27.18 -4.33 -4.45
#